data_AF-A0A934QZE0-F1
#
_entry.id   AF-A0A934QZE0-F1
#
_cell.length_a   1.000
_cell.length_b   1.000
_cell.length_c   1.000
_cell.angle_alpha   90.00
_cell.angle_beta   90.00
_cell.angle_gamma   90.00
#
_symmetry.space_group_name_H-M   'P 1'
#
loop_
_entity.id
_entity.type
_entity.pdbx_description
1 polymer ?
#
loop_
_entity_poly.entity_id
_entity_poly.type
_entity_poly.pdbx_seq_one_letter_code
_entity_poly.pdbx_strand_id
1 'polypeptide(L)'
;MHLPTPQFSRLIAVLAFDLNNPSLDSLFVAWDHISARYLNRLKSRNEWSDEIESIRLLAIHDAVISILGRGTGFIFNERSTGTTLAAALAATAQASHDILVSVFNSPQDVADLGDNLEESLSLISGTAEKAVGSATGSASASAFLKTFGPIDVTRGTIRFRDNRSFPPAFDELLRSA
;
A
#
# COMPACT_ATOMS: atom_id res chain seq x y z
N MET A 1 -18.44 6.95 10.04
CA MET A 1 -18.29 7.47 8.67
C MET A 1 -17.87 6.28 7.83
N HIS A 2 -18.62 5.93 6.77
CA HIS A 2 -18.44 4.67 6.04
C HIS A 2 -17.61 4.96 4.80
N LEU A 3 -16.34 4.56 4.80
CA LEU A 3 -15.59 4.44 3.55
C LEU A 3 -15.00 3.03 3.42
N PRO A 4 -15.80 2.10 2.89
CA PRO A 4 -15.23 0.98 2.17
C PRO A 4 -15.84 0.99 0.78
N THR A 5 -15.16 1.59 -0.20
CA THR A 5 -15.63 1.45 -1.59
C THR A 5 -14.49 1.19 -2.57
N PRO A 6 -14.72 0.28 -3.53
CA PRO A 6 -13.90 0.13 -4.75
C PRO A 6 -13.66 1.44 -5.51
N GLN A 7 -14.37 2.51 -5.15
CA GLN A 7 -14.24 3.85 -5.68
C GLN A 7 -12.95 4.54 -5.23
N PHE A 8 -12.43 4.31 -4.01
CA PHE A 8 -11.14 4.88 -3.58
C PHE A 8 -9.96 4.12 -4.21
N SER A 9 -10.01 2.79 -4.25
CA SER A 9 -9.05 1.98 -5.01
C SER A 9 -9.06 2.35 -6.50
N ARG A 10 -10.26 2.57 -7.09
CA ARG A 10 -10.38 3.10 -8.46
C ARG A 10 -9.89 4.53 -8.58
N LEU A 11 -10.10 5.38 -7.58
CA LEU A 11 -9.63 6.76 -7.58
C LEU A 11 -8.11 6.80 -7.57
N ILE A 12 -7.45 5.96 -6.77
CA ILE A 12 -5.99 5.78 -6.82
C ILE A 12 -5.58 5.18 -8.17
N ALA A 13 -6.23 4.12 -8.65
CA ALA A 13 -5.89 3.54 -9.94
C ALA A 13 -6.03 4.53 -11.12
N VAL A 14 -7.06 5.38 -11.10
CA VAL A 14 -7.37 6.36 -12.15
C VAL A 14 -6.56 7.65 -12.00
N LEU A 15 -6.50 8.24 -10.80
CA LEU A 15 -5.77 9.49 -10.53
C LEU A 15 -4.25 9.30 -10.46
N ALA A 16 -3.78 8.18 -9.92
CA ALA A 16 -2.33 7.96 -9.77
C ALA A 16 -1.68 7.53 -11.07
N PHE A 17 -2.44 6.91 -11.98
CA PHE A 17 -1.82 6.19 -13.07
C PHE A 17 -2.17 6.65 -14.46
N ASP A 18 -3.39 7.06 -14.83
CA ASP A 18 -3.75 7.16 -16.28
C ASP A 18 -3.23 5.94 -17.08
N LEU A 19 -3.17 4.79 -16.41
CA LEU A 19 -2.72 3.51 -16.93
C LEU A 19 -3.99 2.67 -17.00
N ASN A 20 -4.65 2.70 -18.14
CA ASN A 20 -5.63 1.66 -18.48
C ASN A 20 -4.87 0.33 -18.72
N ASN A 21 -4.19 -0.19 -17.70
CA ASN A 21 -3.45 -1.43 -17.79
C ASN A 21 -4.14 -2.53 -16.96
N PRO A 22 -4.78 -3.51 -17.63
CA PRO A 22 -5.61 -4.51 -16.97
C PRO A 22 -4.81 -5.40 -16.01
N SER A 23 -3.50 -5.57 -16.22
CA SER A 23 -2.65 -6.35 -15.32
C SER A 23 -2.42 -5.64 -13.99
N LEU A 24 -2.23 -4.32 -14.03
CA LEU A 24 -2.06 -3.51 -12.82
C LEU A 24 -3.38 -3.46 -12.04
N ASP A 25 -4.50 -3.22 -12.72
CA ASP A 25 -5.84 -3.25 -12.12
C ASP A 25 -6.13 -4.60 -11.46
N SER A 26 -5.81 -5.71 -12.14
CA SER A 26 -6.02 -7.05 -11.60
C SER A 26 -5.18 -7.29 -10.33
N LEU A 27 -3.94 -6.82 -10.30
CA LEU A 27 -3.08 -6.96 -9.12
C LEU A 27 -3.55 -6.08 -7.95
N PHE A 28 -4.03 -4.87 -8.22
CA PHE A 28 -4.69 -4.03 -7.22
C PHE A 28 -5.90 -4.74 -6.61
N VAL A 29 -6.79 -5.28 -7.44
CA VAL A 29 -7.97 -6.02 -6.98
C VAL A 29 -7.58 -7.24 -6.15
N ALA A 30 -6.54 -7.98 -6.56
CA ALA A 30 -6.05 -9.13 -5.80
C ALA A 30 -5.56 -8.72 -4.40
N TRP A 31 -4.74 -7.66 -4.30
CA TRP A 31 -4.23 -7.18 -3.03
C TRP A 31 -5.27 -6.47 -2.17
N ASP A 32 -6.31 -5.88 -2.76
CA ASP A 32 -7.48 -5.38 -2.03
C ASP A 32 -8.26 -6.53 -1.40
N HIS A 33 -8.45 -7.65 -2.11
CA HIS A 33 -9.09 -8.84 -1.56
C HIS A 33 -8.26 -9.47 -0.42
N ILE A 34 -6.94 -9.57 -0.60
CA ILE A 34 -6.02 -10.03 0.45
C ILE A 34 -6.12 -9.11 1.66
N SER A 35 -5.96 -7.79 1.48
CA SER A 35 -6.07 -6.80 2.57
C SER A 35 -7.39 -6.93 3.33
N ALA A 36 -8.52 -6.99 2.61
CA ALA A 36 -9.84 -7.10 3.22
C ALA A 36 -9.97 -8.35 4.12
N ARG A 37 -9.38 -9.49 3.74
CA ARG A 37 -9.37 -10.72 4.58
C ARG A 37 -8.74 -10.44 5.95
N TYR A 38 -7.64 -9.69 5.97
CA TYR A 38 -6.90 -9.36 7.18
C TYR A 38 -7.58 -8.27 7.99
N LEU A 39 -7.93 -7.13 7.37
CA LEU A 39 -8.56 -5.99 8.04
C LEU A 39 -9.94 -6.33 8.63
N ASN A 40 -10.66 -7.29 8.05
CA ASN A 40 -11.92 -7.79 8.61
C ASN A 40 -11.75 -8.48 9.98
N ARG A 41 -10.53 -8.87 10.37
CA ARG A 41 -10.25 -9.40 11.72
C ARG A 41 -10.24 -8.30 12.78
N LEU A 42 -10.12 -7.04 12.35
CA LEU A 42 -10.13 -5.85 13.20
C LEU A 42 -11.54 -5.26 13.40
N LYS A 43 -12.62 -5.95 12.99
CA LYS A 43 -14.03 -5.49 12.96
C LYS A 43 -14.58 -4.78 14.21
N SER A 44 -13.95 -4.93 15.38
CA SER A 44 -14.29 -4.15 16.57
C SER A 44 -13.69 -2.73 16.60
N ARG A 45 -12.85 -2.38 15.62
CA ARG A 45 -12.05 -1.16 15.49
C ARG A 45 -11.96 -0.70 14.04
N ASN A 46 -13.12 -0.39 13.43
CA ASN A 46 -13.24 0.00 12.02
C ASN A 46 -12.32 1.17 11.63
N GLU A 47 -12.10 2.12 12.53
CA GLU A 47 -11.21 3.27 12.28
C GLU A 47 -9.77 2.84 11.96
N TRP A 48 -9.30 1.75 12.57
CA TRP A 48 -7.94 1.24 12.34
C TRP A 48 -7.85 0.48 11.02
N SER A 49 -8.90 -0.27 10.68
CA SER A 49 -8.99 -0.92 9.37
C SER A 49 -8.91 0.10 8.25
N ASP A 50 -9.69 1.18 8.34
CA ASP A 50 -9.76 2.22 7.31
C ASP A 50 -8.44 3.00 7.21
N GLU A 51 -7.77 3.23 8.35
CA GLU A 51 -6.45 3.88 8.37
C GLU A 51 -5.35 3.01 7.75
N ILE A 52 -5.28 1.72 8.11
CA ILE A 52 -4.30 0.78 7.53
C ILE A 52 -4.53 0.65 6.02
N GLU A 53 -5.79 0.56 5.59
CA GLU A 53 -6.18 0.53 4.19
C GLU A 53 -5.67 1.77 3.44
N SER A 54 -5.88 2.95 4.03
CA SER A 54 -5.45 4.23 3.45
C SER A 54 -3.93 4.32 3.35
N ILE A 55 -3.20 3.93 4.41
CA ILE A 55 -1.73 3.89 4.42
C ILE A 55 -1.20 2.95 3.35
N ARG A 56 -1.79 1.75 3.20
CA ARG A 56 -1.40 0.78 2.17
C ARG A 56 -1.55 1.36 0.78
N LEU A 57 -2.71 1.94 0.48
CA LEU A 57 -3.01 2.48 -0.85
C LEU A 57 -2.09 3.66 -1.20
N LEU A 58 -1.78 4.53 -0.24
CA LEU A 58 -0.82 5.62 -0.44
C LEU A 58 0.62 5.12 -0.62
N ALA A 59 1.05 4.09 0.11
CA ALA A 59 2.36 3.48 -0.07
C ALA A 59 2.51 2.86 -1.47
N ILE A 60 1.47 2.19 -1.96
CA ILE A 60 1.45 1.65 -3.33
C ILE A 60 1.50 2.79 -4.35
N HIS A 61 0.67 3.81 -4.17
CA HIS A 61 0.63 5.00 -5.04
C HIS A 61 2.03 5.59 -5.24
N ASP A 62 2.72 5.90 -4.14
CA ASP A 62 4.05 6.51 -4.20
C ASP A 62 5.10 5.61 -4.84
N ALA A 63 5.03 4.30 -4.57
CA ALA A 63 5.95 3.34 -5.16
C ALA A 63 5.79 3.26 -6.69
N VAL A 64 4.55 3.25 -7.18
CA VAL A 64 4.31 3.17 -8.62
C VAL A 64 4.59 4.50 -9.32
N ILE A 65 4.28 5.65 -8.70
CA ILE A 65 4.67 6.96 -9.24
C ILE A 65 6.20 7.08 -9.32
N SER A 66 6.93 6.59 -8.34
CA SER A 66 8.40 6.54 -8.35
C SER A 66 8.97 5.81 -9.56
N ILE A 67 8.27 4.77 -10.04
CA ILE A 67 8.67 3.94 -11.19
C ILE A 67 8.24 4.56 -12.51
N LEU A 68 7.00 5.03 -12.60
CA LEU A 68 6.41 5.46 -13.88
C LEU A 68 6.54 6.96 -14.14
N GLY A 69 7.01 7.73 -13.16
CA GLY A 69 7.41 9.13 -13.31
C GLY A 69 6.28 10.11 -13.62
N ARG A 70 5.01 9.71 -13.43
CA ARG A 70 3.84 10.52 -13.78
C ARG A 70 3.45 11.59 -12.77
N GLY A 71 4.22 11.75 -11.70
CA GLY A 71 3.91 12.71 -10.63
C GLY A 71 4.97 12.77 -9.54
N THR A 72 4.60 13.36 -8.40
CA THR A 72 5.42 13.37 -7.18
C THR A 72 4.68 12.54 -6.13
N GLY A 73 5.37 11.57 -5.52
CA GLY A 73 4.80 10.83 -4.40
C GLY A 73 4.56 11.73 -3.19
N PHE A 74 3.64 11.31 -2.32
CA PHE A 74 3.19 12.06 -1.16
C PHE A 74 4.23 12.09 -0.04
N ILE A 75 4.74 10.92 0.35
CA ILE A 75 5.79 10.74 1.37
C ILE A 75 7.04 10.16 0.74
N PHE A 76 6.90 9.14 -0.11
CA PHE A 76 8.02 8.54 -0.82
C PHE A 76 8.14 9.17 -2.21
N ASN A 77 9.20 9.94 -2.43
CA ASN A 77 9.39 10.76 -3.64
C ASN A 77 10.73 10.49 -4.36
N GLU A 78 11.41 9.40 -3.99
CA GLU A 78 12.62 8.97 -4.70
C GLU A 78 12.26 8.48 -6.10
N ARG A 79 13.19 8.62 -7.06
CA ARG A 79 13.02 8.05 -8.40
C ARG A 79 13.56 6.63 -8.43
N SER A 80 12.74 5.69 -8.88
CA SER A 80 13.19 4.33 -9.09
C SER A 80 14.12 4.25 -10.30
N THR A 81 14.98 3.23 -10.30
CA THR A 81 15.76 2.86 -11.49
C THR A 81 14.95 1.99 -12.45
N GLY A 82 13.83 1.44 -12.01
CA GLY A 82 12.89 0.68 -12.83
C GLY A 82 11.89 1.61 -13.47
N THR A 83 11.53 1.32 -14.72
CA THR A 83 10.62 2.18 -15.51
C THR A 83 9.50 1.38 -16.19
N THR A 84 9.38 0.10 -15.87
CA THR A 84 8.46 -0.80 -16.57
C THR A 84 7.21 -1.13 -15.75
N LEU A 85 6.20 -1.65 -16.43
CA LEU A 85 5.03 -2.23 -15.80
C LEU A 85 5.39 -3.38 -14.85
N ALA A 86 6.39 -4.20 -15.17
CA ALA A 86 6.83 -5.29 -14.31
C ALA A 86 7.35 -4.78 -12.96
N ALA A 87 8.14 -3.69 -12.98
CA ALA A 87 8.55 -3.01 -11.77
C ALA A 87 7.36 -2.44 -10.99
N ALA A 88 6.41 -1.78 -11.67
CA ALA A 88 5.20 -1.23 -11.03
C ALA A 88 4.36 -2.31 -10.35
N LEU A 89 4.13 -3.45 -11.02
CA LEU A 89 3.41 -4.60 -10.46
C LEU A 89 4.12 -5.15 -9.21
N ALA A 90 5.43 -5.33 -9.28
CA ALA A 90 6.20 -5.85 -8.16
C ALA A 90 6.21 -4.88 -6.97
N ALA A 91 6.24 -3.57 -7.24
CA ALA A 91 6.13 -2.53 -6.23
C ALA A 91 4.76 -2.54 -5.53
N THR A 92 3.67 -2.71 -6.27
CA THR A 92 2.31 -2.84 -5.71
C THR A 92 2.22 -4.03 -4.74
N ALA A 93 2.71 -5.20 -5.17
CA ALA A 93 2.67 -6.39 -4.32
C ALA A 93 3.54 -6.22 -3.07
N GLN A 94 4.78 -5.74 -3.22
CA GLN A 94 5.70 -5.58 -2.09
C GLN A 94 5.22 -4.52 -1.09
N ALA A 95 4.77 -3.35 -1.57
CA ALA A 95 4.29 -2.30 -0.68
C ALA A 95 3.06 -2.77 0.12
N SER A 96 2.14 -3.49 -0.53
CA SER A 96 0.98 -4.09 0.12
C SER A 96 1.37 -5.08 1.21
N HIS A 97 2.27 -6.00 0.87
CA HIS A 97 2.80 -7.00 1.78
C HIS A 97 3.44 -6.35 3.02
N ASP A 98 4.37 -5.43 2.82
CA ASP A 98 5.18 -4.87 3.91
C ASP A 98 4.32 -4.06 4.89
N ILE A 99 3.30 -3.33 4.41
CA ILE A 99 2.33 -2.66 5.28
C ILE A 99 1.50 -3.67 6.07
N LEU A 100 0.96 -4.71 5.43
CA LEU A 100 0.13 -5.71 6.11
C LEU A 100 0.93 -6.53 7.13
N VAL A 101 2.15 -6.96 6.81
CA VAL A 101 3.01 -7.72 7.74
C VAL A 101 3.42 -6.89 8.96
N SER A 102 3.57 -5.56 8.79
CA SER A 102 3.87 -4.67 9.93
C SER A 102 2.74 -4.65 10.98
N VAL A 103 1.51 -4.91 10.55
CA VAL A 103 0.29 -4.90 11.36
C VAL A 103 -0.04 -6.31 11.86
N PHE A 104 -0.01 -7.30 10.96
CA PHE A 104 -0.35 -8.71 11.19
C PHE A 104 0.93 -9.54 11.25
N ASN A 105 1.60 -9.49 12.40
CA ASN A 105 2.95 -10.02 12.57
C ASN A 105 3.01 -11.40 13.27
N SER A 106 1.88 -12.10 13.42
CA SER A 106 1.89 -13.45 13.96
C SER A 106 2.63 -14.40 12.98
N PRO A 107 3.33 -15.45 13.44
CA PRO A 107 4.08 -16.33 12.53
C PRO A 107 3.23 -16.92 11.40
N GLN A 108 1.94 -17.19 11.66
CA GLN A 108 1.01 -17.69 10.66
C GLN A 108 0.63 -16.62 9.64
N ASP A 109 0.38 -15.38 10.10
CA ASP A 109 0.02 -14.26 9.21
C ASP A 109 1.20 -13.86 8.32
N VAL A 110 2.42 -13.85 8.88
CA VAL A 110 3.64 -13.56 8.14
C VAL A 110 3.89 -14.62 7.06
N ALA A 111 3.68 -15.90 7.38
CA ALA A 111 3.83 -16.98 6.41
C ALA A 111 2.79 -16.86 5.28
N ASP A 112 1.51 -16.69 5.61
CA ASP A 112 0.45 -16.57 4.59
C ASP A 112 0.63 -15.31 3.73
N LEU A 113 0.96 -14.14 4.31
CA LEU A 113 1.27 -12.94 3.53
C LEU A 113 2.50 -13.15 2.64
N GLY A 114 3.52 -13.85 3.13
CA GLY A 114 4.70 -14.25 2.36
C GLY A 114 4.35 -15.10 1.15
N ASP A 115 3.48 -16.10 1.31
CA ASP A 115 3.02 -16.97 0.23
C ASP A 115 2.25 -16.17 -0.84
N ASN A 116 1.36 -15.26 -0.42
CA ASN A 116 0.62 -14.39 -1.35
C ASN A 116 1.55 -13.43 -2.11
N LEU A 117 2.63 -12.97 -1.48
CA LEU A 117 3.66 -12.17 -2.14
C LEU A 117 4.45 -13.00 -3.16
N GLU A 118 4.91 -14.19 -2.77
CA GLU A 118 5.64 -15.09 -3.68
C GLU A 118 4.79 -15.44 -4.91
N GLU A 119 3.52 -15.79 -4.71
CA GLU A 119 2.58 -16.06 -5.80
C GLU A 119 2.46 -14.84 -6.72
N SER A 120 2.20 -13.65 -6.17
CA SER A 120 2.10 -12.41 -6.96
C SER A 120 3.36 -12.13 -7.78
N LEU A 121 4.54 -12.30 -7.18
CA LEU A 121 5.83 -12.07 -7.84
C LEU A 121 6.16 -13.16 -8.87
N SER A 122 5.63 -14.37 -8.72
CA SER A 122 5.82 -15.46 -9.68
C SER A 122 5.15 -15.18 -11.03
N LEU A 123 4.04 -14.44 -11.01
CA LEU A 123 3.26 -14.07 -12.19
C LEU A 123 3.90 -12.91 -12.99
N ILE A 124 4.89 -12.23 -12.41
CA ILE A 124 5.56 -11.08 -13.03
C ILE A 124 6.83 -11.54 -13.76
N SER A 125 6.85 -11.28 -15.07
CA SER A 125 8.01 -11.52 -15.94
C SER A 125 9.10 -10.45 -15.78
N GLY A 126 10.34 -10.76 -16.17
CA GLY A 126 11.46 -9.81 -16.14
C GLY A 126 12.09 -9.68 -14.75
N THR A 127 13.00 -10.59 -14.42
CA THR A 127 13.58 -10.75 -13.07
C THR A 127 14.26 -9.49 -12.54
N ALA A 128 14.96 -8.73 -13.39
CA ALA A 128 15.64 -7.50 -12.98
C ALA A 128 14.65 -6.37 -12.62
N GLU A 129 13.70 -6.08 -13.50
CA GLU A 129 12.66 -5.07 -13.27
C GLU A 129 11.78 -5.43 -12.08
N LYS A 130 11.44 -6.72 -11.94
CA LYS A 130 10.72 -7.23 -10.77
C LYS A 130 11.47 -6.93 -9.47
N ALA A 131 12.78 -7.22 -9.42
CA ALA A 131 13.58 -6.98 -8.22
C ALA A 131 13.66 -5.47 -7.87
N VAL A 132 13.81 -4.62 -8.88
CA VAL A 132 13.79 -3.16 -8.68
C VAL A 132 12.43 -2.68 -8.19
N GLY A 133 11.35 -3.21 -8.76
CA GLY A 133 9.99 -2.94 -8.32
C GLY A 133 9.75 -3.33 -6.88
N SER A 134 10.10 -4.56 -6.50
CA SER A 134 10.03 -5.02 -5.11
C SER A 134 10.82 -4.11 -4.17
N ALA A 135 12.08 -3.78 -4.50
CA ALA A 135 12.88 -2.88 -3.68
C ALA A 135 12.22 -1.50 -3.50
N THR A 136 11.63 -0.96 -4.58
CA THR A 136 10.92 0.33 -4.56
C THR A 136 9.66 0.26 -3.71
N GLY A 137 8.85 -0.80 -3.84
CA GLY A 137 7.66 -1.02 -3.01
C GLY A 137 7.99 -1.11 -1.53
N SER A 138 9.06 -1.84 -1.19
CA SER A 138 9.53 -1.97 0.20
C SER A 138 10.05 -0.63 0.76
N ALA A 139 10.78 0.15 -0.04
CA ALA A 139 11.24 1.48 0.35
C ALA A 139 10.08 2.44 0.62
N SER A 140 9.06 2.42 -0.25
CA SER A 140 7.85 3.22 -0.06
C SER A 140 7.10 2.82 1.21
N ALA A 141 6.80 1.53 1.41
CA ALA A 141 6.16 1.04 2.63
C ALA A 141 6.95 1.44 3.89
N SER A 142 8.27 1.30 3.86
CA SER A 142 9.15 1.74 4.95
C SER A 142 9.04 3.23 5.25
N ALA A 143 8.88 4.09 4.23
CA ALA A 143 8.71 5.53 4.43
C ALA A 143 7.37 5.86 5.11
N PHE A 144 6.31 5.16 4.75
CA PHE A 144 5.00 5.27 5.40
C PHE A 144 5.03 4.76 6.83
N LEU A 145 5.60 3.59 7.10
CA LEU A 145 5.74 3.05 8.46
C LEU A 145 6.59 3.94 9.37
N LYS A 146 7.61 4.62 8.83
CA LYS A 146 8.39 5.62 9.58
C LYS A 146 7.56 6.86 9.92
N THR A 147 6.70 7.29 8.99
CA THR A 147 5.87 8.50 9.15
C THR A 147 4.72 8.28 10.13
N PHE A 148 3.99 7.17 9.99
CA PHE A 148 2.81 6.87 10.79
C PHE A 148 3.13 6.04 12.05
N GLY A 149 4.33 5.48 12.15
CA GLY A 149 4.77 4.67 13.29
C GLY A 149 4.30 3.21 13.21
N PRO A 150 4.71 2.36 14.19
CA PRO A 150 4.28 0.97 14.25
C PRO A 150 2.78 0.88 14.56
N ILE A 151 2.03 0.24 13.66
CA ILE A 151 0.61 -0.05 13.84
C ILE A 151 0.47 -1.34 14.67
N ASP A 152 0.71 -1.23 15.98
CA ASP A 152 0.62 -2.39 16.89
C ASP A 152 -0.83 -2.64 17.33
N VAL A 153 -1.47 -3.61 16.68
CA VAL A 153 -2.86 -4.01 16.99
C VAL A 153 -2.96 -4.80 18.30
N THR A 154 -1.84 -5.40 18.76
CA THR A 154 -1.79 -6.41 19.81
C THR A 154 -2.12 -5.90 21.21
N ARG A 155 -2.19 -4.57 21.43
CA ARG A 155 -2.37 -3.98 22.77
C ARG A 155 -3.50 -2.97 22.94
N GLY A 156 -4.37 -2.79 21.95
CA GLY A 156 -5.46 -1.84 22.12
C GLY A 156 -5.02 -0.39 22.29
N THR A 157 -3.80 -0.07 21.88
CA THR A 157 -3.28 1.30 21.89
C THR A 157 -2.47 1.50 20.62
N ILE A 158 -2.97 2.33 19.71
CA ILE A 158 -2.07 2.96 18.74
C ILE A 158 -1.35 4.06 19.51
N ARG A 159 -0.03 3.92 19.69
CA ARG A 159 0.80 5.06 20.08
C ARG A 159 1.37 5.66 18.81
N PHE A 160 0.61 6.57 18.21
CA PHE A 160 1.25 7.62 17.43
C PHE A 160 2.17 8.36 18.39
N ARG A 161 3.47 8.41 18.08
CA ARG A 161 4.39 9.26 18.83
C ARG A 161 3.83 10.68 18.72
N ASP A 162 3.44 11.28 19.84
CA ASP A 162 2.90 12.64 19.95
C ASP A 162 3.66 13.61 19.04
N ASN A 163 3.17 13.78 17.81
CA ASN A 163 3.33 14.97 16.99
C ASN A 163 2.64 14.81 15.63
N ARG A 164 1.52 15.53 15.56
CA ARG A 164 0.93 16.18 14.39
C ARG A 164 -0.08 15.34 13.61
N SER A 165 -1.32 15.84 13.69
CA SER A 165 -2.21 16.12 12.57
C SER A 165 -1.71 15.62 11.22
N PHE A 166 -2.58 14.90 10.50
CA PHE A 166 -2.43 14.69 9.08
C PHE A 166 -1.87 15.96 8.39
N PRO A 167 -0.94 15.82 7.44
CA PRO A 167 -0.52 16.97 6.64
C PRO A 167 -1.75 17.74 6.16
N PRO A 168 -1.77 19.09 6.22
CA PRO A 168 -2.98 19.90 6.01
C PRO A 168 -3.72 19.62 4.70
N ALA A 169 -3.02 19.09 3.68
CA ALA A 169 -3.60 18.64 2.42
C ALA A 169 -4.64 17.49 2.58
N PHE A 170 -4.50 16.64 3.58
CA PHE A 170 -5.40 15.50 3.81
C PHE A 170 -6.69 15.93 4.52
N ASP A 171 -6.59 16.88 5.45
CA ASP A 171 -7.76 17.53 6.07
C ASP A 171 -8.61 18.28 5.03
N GLU A 172 -7.97 18.85 4.00
CA GLU A 172 -8.65 19.54 2.91
C GLU A 172 -9.37 18.57 1.96
N LEU A 173 -8.73 17.44 1.66
CA LEU A 173 -9.32 16.36 0.86
C LEU A 173 -10.55 15.72 1.54
N LEU A 174 -10.45 15.44 2.84
CA LEU A 174 -11.56 14.87 3.62
C LEU A 174 -12.73 15.84 3.87
N ARG A 175 -12.48 17.15 3.83
CA ARG A 175 -13.55 18.18 3.96
C ARG A 175 -14.25 18.49 2.64
N SER A 176 -13.68 18.05 1.52
CA SER A 176 -14.21 18.29 0.16
C SER A 176 -15.03 17.13 -0.40
N ALA A 177 -15.15 16.03 0.34
CA ALA A 177 -15.98 14.85 0.04
C ALA A 177 -17.22 14.80 0.95
#